data_AF-A0A7V3PTE0-F1
#
_entry.id   AF-A0A7V3PTE0-F1
#
_cell.length_a   1.000
_cell.length_b   1.000
_cell.length_c   1.000
_cell.angle_alpha   90.00
_cell.angle_beta   90.00
_cell.angle_gamma   90.00
#
_symmetry.space_group_name_H-M   'P 1'
#
loop_
_entity.id
_entity.type
_entity.pdbx_description
1 polymer ?
#
loop_
_entity_poly.entity_id
_entity_poly.type
_entity_poly.pdbx_seq_one_letter_code
_entity_poly.pdbx_strand_id
1 'polypeptide(L)'
;MRSNLRFRWMLALFGIVSLLIFTGCPKPPLTPEKPRGAEVTFANVVYSCTTSTTDPAGQEVAFQFDWGDGTRSEWSTWFASGTPFADTHTYV
;
A
#
# COMPACT_ATOMS: atom_id res chain seq x y z
N MET A 1 -25.12 -35.92 -45.35
CA MET A 1 -23.97 -35.15 -44.83
C MET A 1 -24.38 -33.69 -44.68
N ARG A 2 -23.94 -33.06 -43.56
CA ARG A 2 -23.83 -31.60 -43.30
C ARG A 2 -25.14 -30.87 -42.93
N SER A 3 -25.67 -31.05 -41.71
CA SER A 3 -25.33 -30.41 -40.42
C SER A 3 -25.66 -28.92 -40.34
N ASN A 4 -26.67 -28.63 -39.51
CA ASN A 4 -27.14 -27.30 -39.07
C ASN A 4 -25.99 -26.44 -38.55
N LEU A 5 -25.73 -25.32 -39.22
CA LEU A 5 -24.82 -24.27 -38.72
C LEU A 5 -25.48 -22.89 -38.73
N ARG A 6 -26.78 -22.86 -38.39
CA ARG A 6 -27.32 -21.69 -37.68
C ARG A 6 -26.80 -21.78 -36.26
N PHE A 7 -26.38 -20.66 -35.69
CA PHE A 7 -26.04 -20.54 -34.26
C PHE A 7 -24.59 -20.88 -33.84
N ARG A 8 -23.57 -20.25 -34.43
CA ARG A 8 -22.25 -20.15 -33.76
C ARG A 8 -21.34 -19.00 -34.22
N TRP A 9 -21.92 -17.83 -34.50
CA TRP A 9 -21.17 -16.63 -34.91
C TRP A 9 -21.35 -15.42 -33.99
N MET A 10 -21.66 -15.61 -32.70
CA MET A 10 -21.88 -14.49 -31.75
C MET A 10 -21.30 -14.71 -30.33
N LEU A 11 -20.36 -15.64 -30.13
CA LEU A 11 -19.84 -15.93 -28.78
C LEU A 11 -18.31 -15.96 -28.66
N ALA A 12 -17.57 -15.43 -29.65
CA ALA A 12 -16.11 -15.43 -29.60
C ALA A 12 -15.46 -14.03 -29.47
N LEU A 13 -16.23 -12.95 -29.45
CA LEU A 13 -15.70 -11.57 -29.35
C LEU A 13 -16.24 -10.74 -28.17
N PHE A 14 -17.09 -11.31 -27.31
CA PHE A 14 -17.51 -10.66 -26.06
C PHE A 14 -16.76 -11.16 -24.81
N GLY A 15 -16.20 -12.37 -24.84
CA GLY A 15 -15.47 -12.94 -23.69
C GLY A 15 -14.08 -12.34 -23.47
N ILE A 16 -13.39 -11.94 -24.54
CA ILE A 16 -12.00 -11.47 -24.45
C ILE A 16 -11.92 -9.99 -24.04
N VAL A 17 -12.93 -9.18 -24.35
CA VAL A 17 -13.01 -7.78 -23.87
C VAL A 17 -13.53 -7.70 -22.43
N SER A 18 -14.38 -8.64 -22.00
CA SER A 18 -14.90 -8.69 -20.62
C SER A 18 -13.87 -9.14 -19.57
N LEU A 19 -12.76 -9.77 -19.97
CA LEU A 19 -11.71 -10.23 -19.05
C LEU A 19 -10.67 -9.14 -18.73
N LEU A 20 -10.66 -8.02 -19.48
CA LEU A 20 -9.75 -6.90 -19.26
C LEU A 20 -10.36 -5.74 -18.44
N ILE A 21 -11.59 -5.89 -17.95
CA ILE A 21 -12.34 -4.81 -17.24
C ILE A 21 -12.55 -5.15 -15.75
N PHE A 22 -11.87 -6.16 -15.19
CA PHE A 22 -12.06 -6.58 -13.79
C PHE A 22 -10.87 -6.33 -12.85
N THR A 23 -9.86 -5.56 -13.26
CA THR A 23 -8.85 -5.06 -12.31
C THR A 23 -9.17 -3.61 -12.01
N GLY A 24 -9.99 -3.38 -10.97
CA GLY A 24 -10.21 -2.03 -10.44
C GLY A 24 -8.87 -1.35 -10.19
N CYS A 25 -8.80 -0.04 -10.47
CA CYS A 25 -7.59 0.77 -10.26
C CYS A 25 -6.97 0.45 -8.88
N PRO A 26 -5.64 0.24 -8.77
CA PRO A 26 -5.01 -0.01 -7.48
C PRO A 26 -5.38 1.12 -6.52
N LYS A 27 -5.96 0.75 -5.37
CA LYS A 27 -6.26 1.72 -4.31
C LYS A 27 -4.95 2.00 -3.57
N PRO A 28 -4.68 3.26 -3.17
CA PRO A 28 -3.53 3.52 -2.32
C PRO A 28 -3.69 2.83 -0.97
N PRO A 29 -2.60 2.68 -0.19
CA PRO A 29 -2.69 2.30 1.20
C PRO A 29 -3.62 3.21 1.98
N LEU A 30 -4.24 2.66 3.03
CA LEU A 30 -4.99 3.48 3.98
C LEU A 30 -4.03 4.45 4.68
N THR A 31 -4.61 5.52 5.24
CA THR A 31 -3.85 6.40 6.13
C THR A 31 -3.25 5.57 7.27
N PRO A 32 -1.94 5.67 7.54
CA PRO A 32 -1.32 4.96 8.66
C PRO A 32 -1.94 5.34 10.00
N GLU A 33 -1.82 4.45 10.97
CA GLU A 33 -2.13 4.77 12.36
C GLU A 33 -1.27 5.95 12.82
N LYS A 34 -1.82 6.79 13.71
CA LYS A 34 -1.05 7.84 14.37
C LYS A 34 0.22 7.19 14.97
N PRO A 35 1.44 7.68 14.63
CA PRO A 35 2.66 7.15 15.20
C PRO A 35 2.61 7.13 16.72
N ARG A 36 3.04 6.02 17.30
CA ARG A 36 3.16 5.82 18.75
C ARG A 36 4.64 5.97 19.12
N GLY A 37 4.92 6.71 20.18
CA GLY A 37 6.28 7.01 20.62
C GLY A 37 6.27 7.86 21.90
N ALA A 38 7.43 8.41 22.28
CA ALA A 38 7.53 9.30 23.43
C ALA A 38 6.77 10.61 23.19
N GLU A 39 5.98 11.05 24.17
CA GLU A 39 5.24 12.33 24.11
C GLU A 39 6.10 13.54 24.50
N VAL A 40 7.19 13.28 25.24
CA VAL A 40 8.15 14.29 25.65
C VAL A 40 9.53 13.84 25.19
N THR A 41 10.23 14.71 24.48
CA THR A 41 11.56 14.46 23.93
C THR A 41 12.57 15.45 24.49
N PHE A 42 13.82 15.01 24.60
CA PHE A 42 14.96 15.83 25.00
C PHE A 42 15.97 15.86 23.85
N ALA A 43 16.64 17.00 23.68
CA ALA A 43 17.68 17.14 22.67
C ALA A 43 18.81 16.12 22.90
N ASN A 44 19.37 15.61 21.81
CA ASN A 44 20.46 14.63 21.77
C ASN A 44 20.13 13.26 22.41
N VAL A 45 18.83 12.92 22.52
CA VAL A 45 18.37 11.59 22.94
C VAL A 45 17.67 10.88 21.77
N VAL A 46 17.96 9.59 21.61
CA VAL A 46 17.35 8.75 20.57
C VAL A 46 15.95 8.31 21.01
N TYR A 47 14.95 8.52 20.16
CA TYR A 47 13.58 8.08 20.35
C TYR A 47 13.14 7.16 19.22
N SER A 48 12.24 6.22 19.52
CA SER A 48 11.61 5.36 18.50
C SER A 48 10.14 5.73 18.32
N CYS A 49 9.70 5.75 17.06
CA CYS A 49 8.30 5.86 16.69
C CYS A 49 7.87 4.63 15.89
N THR A 50 6.64 4.17 16.11
CA THR A 50 6.07 3.01 15.42
C THR A 50 4.72 3.36 14.83
N THR A 51 4.44 2.87 13.62
CA THR A 51 3.14 2.97 12.95
C THR A 51 2.85 1.69 12.16
N SER A 52 1.65 1.56 11.63
CA SER A 52 1.24 0.50 10.72
C SER A 52 0.21 1.05 9.75
N THR A 53 0.09 0.43 8.58
CA THR A 53 -1.01 0.66 7.65
C THR A 53 -1.31 -0.61 6.85
N THR A 54 -2.47 -0.64 6.20
CA THR A 54 -2.84 -1.70 5.27
C THR A 54 -3.15 -1.13 3.89
N ASP A 55 -2.72 -1.84 2.85
CA ASP A 55 -3.16 -1.65 1.49
C ASP A 55 -4.42 -2.51 1.22
N PRO A 56 -5.56 -1.92 0.81
CA PRO A 56 -6.80 -2.66 0.54
C PRO A 56 -6.72 -3.64 -0.63
N ALA A 57 -5.75 -3.47 -1.53
CA ALA A 57 -5.46 -4.42 -2.61
C ALA A 57 -4.39 -5.45 -2.19
N GLY A 58 -3.99 -5.46 -0.91
CA GLY A 58 -3.02 -6.39 -0.35
C GLY A 58 -1.59 -6.17 -0.83
N GLN A 59 -1.28 -5.01 -1.40
CA GLN A 59 0.08 -4.69 -1.85
C GLN A 59 1.00 -4.37 -0.67
N GLU A 60 2.30 -4.51 -0.89
CA GLU A 60 3.30 -4.09 0.09
C GLU A 60 3.30 -2.57 0.27
N VAL A 61 3.75 -2.13 1.45
CA VAL A 61 3.79 -0.73 1.85
C VAL A 61 5.19 -0.34 2.32
N ALA A 62 5.57 0.91 2.08
CA ALA A 62 6.80 1.51 2.58
C ALA A 62 6.45 2.73 3.43
N PHE A 63 7.31 3.06 4.39
CA PHE A 63 7.09 4.10 5.39
C PHE A 63 8.18 5.16 5.32
N GLN A 64 7.80 6.40 5.60
CA GLN A 64 8.71 7.52 5.84
C GLN A 64 8.14 8.34 7.00
N PHE A 65 8.96 8.67 7.98
CA PHE A 65 8.56 9.54 9.10
C PHE A 65 8.94 10.98 8.81
N ASP A 66 7.99 11.89 9.07
CA ASP A 66 8.26 13.32 9.23
C ASP A 66 8.34 13.60 10.73
N TRP A 67 9.50 14.06 11.20
CA TRP A 67 9.78 14.20 12.63
C TRP A 67 9.25 15.52 13.22
N GLY A 68 8.75 16.43 12.38
CA GLY A 68 8.17 17.71 12.78
C GLY A 68 9.19 18.81 13.10
N ASP A 69 10.49 18.53 13.04
CA ASP A 69 11.60 19.48 13.21
C ASP A 69 12.20 19.94 11.87
N GLY A 70 11.53 19.62 10.75
CA GLY A 70 12.00 19.88 9.40
C GLY A 70 12.84 18.76 8.81
N THR A 71 13.11 17.69 9.56
CA THR A 71 13.79 16.49 9.06
C THR A 71 12.81 15.35 8.78
N ARG A 72 13.21 14.44 7.88
CA ARG A 72 12.48 13.22 7.54
C ARG A 72 13.42 12.03 7.56
N SER A 73 12.88 10.85 7.86
CA SER A 73 13.61 9.61 7.61
C SER A 73 13.82 9.39 6.11
N GLU A 74 14.71 8.47 5.77
CA GLU A 74 14.67 7.84 4.45
C GLU A 74 13.39 6.99 4.32
N TRP A 75 13.03 6.65 3.08
CA TRP A 75 11.99 5.64 2.86
C TRP A 75 12.49 4.27 3.33
N SER A 76 11.62 3.55 4.02
CA SER A 76 11.86 2.16 4.36
C SER A 76 11.90 1.28 3.10
N THR A 77 12.37 0.04 3.26
CA THR A 77 12.07 -1.01 2.27
C THR A 77 10.57 -1.30 2.25
N TRP A 78 10.11 -2.10 1.28
CA TRP A 78 8.75 -2.61 1.25
C TRP A 78 8.53 -3.64 2.37
N PHE A 79 7.37 -3.57 3.01
CA PHE A 79 6.90 -4.49 4.02
C PHE A 79 5.52 -5.00 3.65
N ALA A 80 5.19 -6.22 4.08
CA ALA A 80 3.86 -6.78 3.90
C ALA A 80 2.79 -5.87 4.54
N SER A 81 1.66 -5.68 3.85
CA SER A 81 0.49 -4.92 4.33
C SER A 81 0.11 -5.34 5.77
N GLY A 82 -0.07 -4.35 6.65
CA GLY A 82 -0.41 -4.56 8.07
C GLY A 82 0.78 -4.82 8.99
N THR A 83 2.00 -4.91 8.48
CA THR A 83 3.21 -5.05 9.31
C THR A 83 3.51 -3.74 10.03
N PRO A 84 3.68 -3.74 11.37
CA PRO A 84 4.16 -2.56 12.08
C PRO A 84 5.60 -2.23 11.69
N PHE A 85 5.88 -0.95 11.46
CA PHE A 85 7.21 -0.43 11.17
C PHE A 85 7.62 0.59 12.24
N ALA A 86 8.88 0.50 12.67
CA ALA A 86 9.48 1.41 13.62
C ALA A 86 10.77 2.02 13.07
N ASP A 87 10.96 3.30 13.33
CA ASP A 87 12.21 4.02 13.04
C ASP A 87 12.62 4.86 14.26
N THR A 88 13.83 5.40 14.24
CA THR A 88 14.39 6.19 15.33
C THR A 88 14.88 7.56 14.88
N HIS A 89 14.77 8.55 15.77
CA HIS A 89 15.24 9.91 15.53
C HIS A 89 15.92 10.50 16.75
N THR A 90 16.80 11.47 16.51
CA THR A 90 17.42 12.30 17.54
C THR A 90 17.14 13.76 17.24
N TYR A 91 16.45 14.43 18.17
CA TYR A 91 16.17 15.86 18.07
C TYR A 91 17.41 16.67 18.45
N VAL A 92 17.71 17.73 17.70
CA VAL A 92 18.84 18.64 17.95
C VAL A 92 18.34 19.94 18.54
#